data_AF-A0A7W1SNC1-F1
#
_entry.id   AF-A0A7W1SNC1-F1
#
_cell.length_a   1.000
_cell.length_b   1.000
_cell.length_c   1.000
_cell.angle_alpha   90.00
_cell.angle_beta   90.00
_cell.angle_gamma   90.00
#
_symmetry.space_group_name_H-M   'P 1'
#
loop_
_entity.id
_entity.type
_entity.pdbx_description
1 polymer ?
#
loop_
_entity_poly.entity_id
_entity_poly.type
_entity_poly.pdbx_seq_one_letter_code
_entity_poly.pdbx_strand_id
1 'polypeptide(L)'
;MIIYDFDGLNIGQTNLPDGDYKLDDLSYQIASNPLNFSKMLGDRVLKINLNWNRGSGTFGKGMSKFIELDVEQDYLNFYIYNPLNNSGDASVEVAITEDDNGDFVYNTANDDIWKKEIIIKKNSNWQLISIPLKEFTDGNTGGNGIFDAGFADSAGMVLQVRLKFTKPASSSVSDSYFIDMLCFSEGRLRHGASILDLPEPFDKEGCRLGAHSRAGFINIGPEIEGLFPYDAAKKLKYIHSFHAFSNNGQAIPNNLPGNSIKTILEQGYRPIITLEPLFSHLPLLHPSQPRLQNIINGDFDNYLFDFGKKLGEFNDTIILRIMHEFDGNWYPWSISQNGQNPKLFIQAYQKIADVIRSAGADKVLMMWSPNSSPVPSRAYNWSINAYPGDDFVDIVGTSIYNHPLTGSADWKSFRYLGAEIFYYLEKYFPKKPIIIAELGIRERYSGEPLSSQTKGGWIGQMDNDLQSLFSHVKGLVFFHELKEHDWRINSSPATLAAVREYIWNDNYYFNEVSTGINYLLEGSTFKVYPNPSKDGFTFVNSSNLQAQTRLYAITGQNLQSHVLNPGEVWHFGQELIPGLYILEISHGEYLESKKLIKR
;
A
#
# COMPACT_ATOMS: atom_id res chain seq x y z
N MET A 1 4.96 5.30 6.07
CA MET A 1 6.06 5.94 5.32
C MET A 1 5.55 6.33 3.95
N ILE A 2 5.80 7.57 3.53
CA ILE A 2 5.53 8.07 2.18
C ILE A 2 6.87 8.15 1.45
N ILE A 3 6.92 7.70 0.19
CA ILE A 3 8.16 7.67 -0.57
C ILE A 3 7.97 8.19 -1.99
N TYR A 4 8.94 8.97 -2.43
CA TYR A 4 9.23 9.15 -3.83
C TYR A 4 10.48 8.35 -4.16
N ASP A 5 10.29 7.29 -4.94
CA ASP A 5 11.34 6.36 -5.31
C ASP A 5 11.79 6.63 -6.75
N PHE A 6 13.10 6.81 -6.97
CA PHE A 6 13.66 6.98 -8.30
C PHE A 6 13.85 5.64 -9.03
N ASP A 7 13.71 4.52 -8.32
CA ASP A 7 13.81 3.21 -8.92
C ASP A 7 12.69 2.94 -9.94
N GLY A 8 13.00 2.10 -10.91
CA GLY A 8 12.15 1.78 -12.04
C GLY A 8 12.08 2.87 -13.12
N LEU A 9 12.48 4.12 -12.84
CA LEU A 9 12.50 5.15 -13.88
C LEU A 9 13.51 4.83 -15.00
N ASN A 10 13.32 5.47 -16.17
CA ASN A 10 14.15 5.20 -17.33
C ASN A 10 15.55 5.84 -17.18
N ILE A 11 16.61 5.09 -17.47
CA ILE A 11 17.96 5.66 -17.48
C ILE A 11 18.04 6.78 -18.52
N GLY A 12 18.61 7.92 -18.12
CA GLY A 12 18.70 9.14 -18.91
C GLY A 12 17.47 10.06 -18.79
N GLN A 13 16.43 9.67 -18.06
CA GLN A 13 15.24 10.49 -17.86
C GLN A 13 15.57 11.77 -17.08
N THR A 14 15.09 12.91 -17.58
CA THR A 14 15.33 14.26 -17.05
C THR A 14 14.05 15.04 -16.75
N ASN A 15 12.88 14.42 -16.98
CA ASN A 15 11.55 14.94 -16.67
C ASN A 15 10.87 13.90 -15.77
N LEU A 16 10.84 14.15 -14.47
CA LEU A 16 10.44 13.15 -13.50
C LEU A 16 8.93 13.22 -13.25
N PRO A 17 8.27 12.08 -12.97
CA PRO A 17 6.85 12.08 -12.64
C PRO A 17 6.52 12.99 -11.46
N ASP A 18 5.34 13.61 -11.48
CA ASP A 18 4.82 14.52 -10.45
C ASP A 18 5.61 15.85 -10.32
N GLY A 19 6.41 16.19 -11.34
CA GLY A 19 7.05 17.50 -11.48
C GLY A 19 8.39 17.65 -10.75
N ASP A 20 9.26 18.43 -11.35
CA ASP A 20 10.64 18.65 -10.93
C ASP A 20 11.20 19.94 -11.57
N TYR A 21 12.23 20.51 -10.94
CA TYR A 21 12.93 21.66 -11.51
C TYR A 21 14.40 21.71 -11.08
N LYS A 22 15.16 22.54 -11.80
CA LYS A 22 16.56 22.85 -11.48
C LYS A 22 16.85 24.33 -11.58
N LEU A 23 17.82 24.80 -10.79
CA LEU A 23 18.36 26.16 -10.85
C LEU A 23 19.90 26.12 -10.86
N ASP A 24 20.48 27.21 -11.37
CA ASP A 24 21.91 27.48 -11.47
C ASP A 24 22.71 26.39 -12.20
N ASP A 25 23.77 25.88 -11.59
CA ASP A 25 24.78 25.02 -12.22
C ASP A 25 24.39 23.54 -12.30
N LEU A 26 23.17 23.21 -11.85
CA LEU A 26 22.72 21.85 -11.69
C LEU A 26 22.16 21.29 -12.99
N SER A 27 22.55 20.05 -13.30
CA SER A 27 21.83 19.16 -14.21
C SER A 27 21.57 17.84 -13.50
N TYR A 28 20.54 17.11 -13.88
CA TYR A 28 20.26 15.80 -13.34
C TYR A 28 19.73 14.87 -14.41
N GLN A 29 19.83 13.57 -14.15
CA GLN A 29 19.16 12.52 -14.90
C GLN A 29 19.04 11.28 -14.01
N ILE A 30 18.13 10.38 -14.35
CA ILE A 30 18.14 9.03 -13.81
C ILE A 30 19.35 8.27 -14.36
N ALA A 31 20.07 7.56 -13.50
CA ALA A 31 21.25 6.77 -13.85
C ALA A 31 21.20 5.41 -13.14
N SER A 32 22.00 4.45 -13.60
CA SER A 32 22.24 3.23 -12.82
C SER A 32 22.84 3.57 -11.46
N ASN A 33 22.46 2.80 -10.44
CA ASN A 33 23.11 2.84 -9.13
C ASN A 33 24.63 2.61 -9.33
N PRO A 34 25.50 3.56 -8.93
CA PRO A 34 26.94 3.48 -9.18
C PRO A 34 27.67 2.52 -8.24
N LEU A 35 26.99 1.96 -7.25
CA LEU A 35 27.53 1.05 -6.26
C LEU A 35 26.90 -0.35 -6.38
N ASN A 36 27.37 -1.28 -5.56
CA ASN A 36 26.87 -2.64 -5.55
C ASN A 36 25.38 -2.68 -5.19
N PHE A 37 24.68 -3.64 -5.78
CA PHE A 37 23.27 -3.90 -5.52
C PHE A 37 22.99 -4.13 -4.02
N SER A 38 21.89 -3.57 -3.56
CA SER A 38 21.27 -3.77 -2.25
C SER A 38 19.76 -3.89 -2.50
N LYS A 39 19.03 -4.59 -1.63
CA LYS A 39 17.56 -4.68 -1.75
C LYS A 39 16.85 -3.42 -1.26
N MET A 40 17.51 -2.63 -0.40
CA MET A 40 16.98 -1.37 0.13
C MET A 40 17.04 -0.28 -0.93
N LEU A 41 18.13 -0.23 -1.69
CA LEU A 41 18.36 0.78 -2.72
C LEU A 41 17.97 0.27 -4.10
N GLY A 42 17.37 1.11 -4.92
CA GLY A 42 17.06 0.81 -6.31
C GLY A 42 18.30 0.58 -7.17
N ASP A 43 18.11 -0.06 -8.32
CA ASP A 43 19.14 -0.12 -9.37
C ASP A 43 19.13 1.12 -10.28
N ARG A 44 18.13 2.01 -10.14
CA ARG A 44 18.19 3.38 -10.67
C ARG A 44 18.13 4.43 -9.56
N VAL A 45 18.88 5.50 -9.76
CA VAL A 45 19.02 6.62 -8.83
C VAL A 45 19.02 7.93 -9.61
N LEU A 46 18.66 9.02 -8.94
CA LEU A 46 18.86 10.38 -9.46
C LEU A 46 20.35 10.73 -9.39
N LYS A 47 20.99 10.96 -10.53
CA LYS A 47 22.33 11.55 -10.61
C LYS A 47 22.24 13.05 -10.80
N ILE A 48 22.78 13.80 -9.86
CA ILE A 48 22.97 15.25 -9.91
C ILE A 48 24.39 15.55 -10.37
N ASN A 49 24.58 16.48 -11.31
CA ASN A 49 25.88 16.98 -11.74
C ASN A 49 25.94 18.51 -11.56
N LEU A 50 27.04 18.99 -10.97
CA LEU A 50 27.26 20.40 -10.65
C LEU A 50 28.58 20.87 -11.24
N ASN A 51 28.55 21.91 -12.09
CA ASN A 51 29.76 22.48 -12.70
C ASN A 51 30.37 23.67 -11.93
N TRP A 52 29.65 24.17 -10.92
CA TRP A 52 30.11 25.22 -9.99
C TRP A 52 30.55 26.55 -10.62
N ASN A 53 29.99 26.92 -11.76
CA ASN A 53 30.22 28.21 -12.42
C ASN A 53 29.62 29.40 -11.64
N ARG A 54 28.40 29.27 -11.13
CA ARG A 54 27.69 30.21 -10.25
C ARG A 54 27.93 29.95 -8.77
N GLY A 55 28.45 28.78 -8.44
CA GLY A 55 28.80 28.40 -7.06
C GLY A 55 27.66 27.75 -6.28
N SER A 56 26.52 27.51 -6.93
CA SER A 56 25.39 26.77 -6.38
C SER A 56 24.67 25.98 -7.45
N GLY A 57 23.90 24.99 -7.03
CA GLY A 57 22.91 24.35 -7.89
C GLY A 57 21.80 23.70 -7.08
N THR A 58 20.58 23.81 -7.59
CA THR A 58 19.37 23.41 -6.87
C THR A 58 18.61 22.38 -7.67
N PHE A 59 18.20 21.31 -7.01
CA PHE A 59 17.21 20.35 -7.52
C PHE A 59 15.99 20.45 -6.62
N GLY A 60 14.80 20.55 -7.22
CA GLY A 60 13.54 20.50 -6.49
C GLY A 60 12.62 19.45 -7.08
N LYS A 61 11.94 18.71 -6.20
CA LYS A 61 11.07 17.62 -6.55
C LYS A 61 9.66 17.86 -6.02
N GLY A 62 8.68 17.90 -6.91
CA GLY A 62 7.27 17.93 -6.53
C GLY A 62 6.84 16.64 -5.83
N MET A 63 6.10 16.77 -4.74
CA MET A 63 5.53 15.66 -3.98
C MET A 63 4.01 15.65 -4.15
N SER A 64 3.36 16.79 -3.92
CA SER A 64 1.91 17.00 -4.08
C SER A 64 1.06 15.91 -3.43
N LYS A 65 1.37 15.58 -2.16
CA LYS A 65 0.77 14.48 -1.39
C LYS A 65 -0.02 14.99 -0.19
N PHE A 66 -1.22 14.44 0.04
CA PHE A 66 -2.06 14.73 1.22
C PHE A 66 -1.61 13.93 2.43
N ILE A 67 -0.45 14.27 2.97
CA ILE A 67 0.14 13.56 4.10
C ILE A 67 -0.36 14.20 5.40
N GLU A 68 -0.49 13.39 6.46
CA GLU A 68 -0.53 13.90 7.83
C GLU A 68 0.83 13.67 8.47
N LEU A 69 1.69 14.70 8.49
CA LEU A 69 2.97 14.68 9.20
C LEU A 69 2.81 15.16 10.64
N ASP A 70 3.44 14.47 11.58
CA ASP A 70 3.66 14.96 12.94
C ASP A 70 5.07 15.57 13.03
N VAL A 71 5.17 16.90 13.07
CA VAL A 71 6.47 17.60 13.07
C VAL A 71 7.36 17.21 14.25
N GLU A 72 6.78 16.81 15.38
CA GLU A 72 7.55 16.44 16.57
C GLU A 72 8.17 15.04 16.47
N GLN A 73 7.56 14.15 15.67
CA GLN A 73 7.91 12.74 15.59
C GLN A 73 8.48 12.31 14.25
N ASP A 74 8.10 12.97 13.16
CA ASP A 74 8.37 12.51 11.82
C ASP A 74 9.71 13.01 11.29
N TYR A 75 10.16 12.35 10.23
CA TYR A 75 11.47 12.58 9.63
C TYR A 75 11.36 12.71 8.11
N LEU A 76 12.16 13.61 7.54
CA LEU A 76 12.56 13.53 6.14
C LEU A 76 13.83 12.68 6.04
N ASN A 77 13.78 11.66 5.20
CA ASN A 77 14.83 10.70 4.97
C ASN A 77 15.20 10.64 3.50
N PHE A 78 16.49 10.50 3.21
CA PHE A 78 16.94 10.18 1.86
C PHE A 78 18.31 9.50 1.90
N TYR A 79 18.53 8.63 0.92
CA TYR A 79 19.83 8.04 0.68
C TYR A 79 20.59 8.91 -0.30
N ILE A 80 21.84 9.24 0.05
CA ILE A 80 22.72 10.03 -0.80
C ILE A 80 24.14 9.46 -0.82
N TYR A 81 24.73 9.45 -2.00
CA TYR A 81 26.12 9.08 -2.21
C TYR A 81 26.90 10.30 -2.74
N ASN A 82 27.94 10.67 -1.99
CA ASN A 82 28.94 11.68 -2.34
C ASN A 82 30.28 10.97 -2.60
N PRO A 83 30.62 10.68 -3.86
CA PRO A 83 31.85 9.98 -4.25
C PRO A 83 33.15 10.60 -3.71
N LEU A 84 34.14 9.76 -3.42
CA LEU A 84 35.47 10.20 -2.95
C LEU A 84 36.21 11.12 -3.93
N ASN A 85 35.90 11.04 -5.24
CA ASN A 85 36.49 11.87 -6.29
C ASN A 85 35.86 13.26 -6.41
N ASN A 86 34.78 13.57 -5.67
CA ASN A 86 34.27 14.93 -5.56
C ASN A 86 35.26 15.85 -4.82
N SER A 87 35.10 17.16 -5.05
CA SER A 87 35.95 18.24 -4.55
C SER A 87 36.06 18.28 -3.02
N GLY A 88 35.04 17.82 -2.30
CA GLY A 88 35.00 17.82 -0.84
C GLY A 88 33.65 17.37 -0.28
N ASP A 89 33.48 17.55 1.02
CA ASP A 89 32.16 17.45 1.64
C ASP A 89 31.23 18.52 1.04
N ALA A 90 29.95 18.21 0.87
CA ALA A 90 28.98 19.13 0.30
C ALA A 90 28.16 19.80 1.41
N SER A 91 28.03 21.13 1.35
CA SER A 91 27.02 21.86 2.11
C SER A 91 25.72 21.86 1.32
N VAL A 92 24.64 21.40 1.96
CA VAL A 92 23.33 21.28 1.32
C VAL A 92 22.25 21.89 2.21
N GLU A 93 21.53 22.87 1.66
CA GLU A 93 20.27 23.35 2.23
C GLU A 93 19.16 22.41 1.74
N VAL A 94 18.57 21.67 2.67
CA VAL A 94 17.35 20.88 2.45
C VAL A 94 16.18 21.78 2.77
N ALA A 95 15.17 21.84 1.90
CA ALA A 95 13.95 22.57 2.18
C ALA A 95 12.69 21.78 1.82
N ILE A 96 11.64 22.00 2.60
CA ILE A 96 10.28 21.50 2.37
C ILE A 96 9.39 22.74 2.19
N THR A 97 8.49 22.74 1.21
CA THR A 97 7.47 23.80 1.11
C THR A 97 6.07 23.23 1.24
N GLU A 98 5.20 24.05 1.78
CA GLU A 98 3.82 23.70 2.14
C GLU A 98 2.84 24.62 1.41
N ASP A 99 1.73 24.07 0.95
CA ASP A 99 0.66 24.76 0.22
C ASP A 99 -0.44 25.21 1.19
N ASP A 100 -0.23 26.31 1.90
CA ASP A 100 -1.15 26.72 2.98
C ASP A 100 -2.49 27.21 2.42
N ASN A 101 -2.50 27.69 1.17
CA ASN A 101 -3.71 28.17 0.51
C ASN A 101 -4.40 27.11 -0.37
N GLY A 102 -3.78 25.93 -0.55
CA GLY A 102 -4.33 24.79 -1.28
C GLY A 102 -4.49 25.02 -2.79
N ASP A 103 -3.72 25.93 -3.39
CA ASP A 103 -3.85 26.30 -4.81
C ASP A 103 -2.93 25.48 -5.75
N PHE A 104 -2.11 24.59 -5.18
CA PHE A 104 -1.16 23.70 -5.85
C PHE A 104 0.01 24.44 -6.52
N VAL A 105 0.28 25.69 -6.14
CA VAL A 105 1.32 26.53 -6.73
C VAL A 105 2.13 27.23 -5.63
N TYR A 106 3.41 26.84 -5.51
CA TYR A 106 4.30 27.52 -4.57
C TYR A 106 4.45 29.02 -4.87
N ASN A 107 4.13 29.85 -3.87
CA ASN A 107 4.39 31.27 -3.85
C ASN A 107 4.86 31.73 -2.45
N THR A 108 6.02 32.37 -2.42
CA THR A 108 6.68 32.90 -1.22
C THR A 108 5.84 33.79 -0.29
N ALA A 109 4.72 34.35 -0.76
CA ALA A 109 3.84 35.20 0.03
C ALA A 109 2.76 34.42 0.79
N ASN A 110 2.34 33.27 0.27
CA ASN A 110 1.21 32.49 0.79
C ASN A 110 1.62 31.14 1.36
N ASP A 111 2.86 30.72 1.14
CA ASP A 111 3.35 29.38 1.44
C ASP A 111 4.64 29.42 2.24
N ASP A 112 4.79 28.52 3.19
CA ASP A 112 5.98 28.39 4.02
C ASP A 112 7.12 27.62 3.32
N ILE A 113 8.36 27.94 3.72
CA ILE A 113 9.56 27.15 3.38
C ILE A 113 10.36 26.79 4.62
N TRP A 114 10.33 25.52 4.98
CA TRP A 114 11.08 24.96 6.10
C TRP A 114 12.46 24.54 5.63
N LYS A 115 13.54 25.03 6.27
CA LYS A 115 14.93 24.79 5.85
C LYS A 115 15.77 24.10 6.92
N LYS A 116 16.73 23.30 6.46
CA LYS A 116 17.81 22.72 7.26
C LYS A 116 19.10 22.66 6.47
N GLU A 117 20.18 23.17 7.05
CA GLU A 117 21.54 22.97 6.53
C GLU A 117 22.13 21.65 7.02
N ILE A 118 22.70 20.87 6.09
CA ILE A 118 23.41 19.63 6.38
C ILE A 118 24.75 19.57 5.66
N ILE A 119 25.64 18.70 6.15
CA ILE A 119 26.90 18.37 5.49
C ILE A 119 26.86 16.93 5.00
N ILE A 120 27.04 16.74 3.70
CA ILE A 120 27.13 15.41 3.09
C ILE A 120 28.60 15.06 2.89
N LYS A 121 29.09 14.15 3.73
CA LYS A 121 30.48 13.72 3.73
C LYS A 121 30.82 12.95 2.47
N LYS A 122 32.04 13.12 1.95
CA LYS A 122 32.57 12.19 0.96
C LYS A 122 32.66 10.80 1.58
N ASN A 123 32.20 9.80 0.85
CA ASN A 123 32.15 8.44 1.34
C ASN A 123 32.41 7.46 0.20
N SER A 124 32.85 6.24 0.52
CA SER A 124 32.94 5.14 -0.45
C SER A 124 31.63 4.37 -0.60
N ASN A 125 30.63 4.67 0.23
CA ASN A 125 29.34 4.02 0.24
C ASN A 125 28.18 5.03 0.42
N TRP A 126 26.96 4.56 0.21
CA TRP A 126 25.72 5.29 0.48
C TRP A 126 25.60 5.72 1.94
N GLN A 127 24.94 6.86 2.16
CA GLN A 127 24.64 7.42 3.45
C GLN A 127 23.13 7.61 3.57
N LEU A 128 22.55 7.23 4.71
CA LEU A 128 21.18 7.57 5.07
C LEU A 128 21.20 8.89 5.84
N ILE A 129 20.57 9.92 5.28
CA ILE A 129 20.30 11.17 5.97
C ILE A 129 18.88 11.10 6.53
N SER A 130 18.73 11.33 7.83
CA SER A 130 17.44 11.37 8.53
C SER A 130 17.37 12.66 9.34
N ILE A 131 16.50 13.58 8.93
CA ILE A 131 16.32 14.90 9.53
C ILE A 131 14.96 14.91 10.26
N PRO A 132 14.93 15.05 11.60
CA PRO A 132 13.66 15.26 12.30
C PRO A 132 12.98 16.53 11.78
N LEU A 133 11.66 16.50 11.55
CA LEU A 133 10.95 17.66 10.99
C LEU A 133 11.03 18.90 11.90
N LYS A 134 10.97 18.71 13.22
CA LYS A 134 11.20 19.78 14.21
C LYS A 134 12.57 20.48 14.17
N GLU A 135 13.54 19.91 13.44
CA GLU A 135 14.85 20.56 13.25
C GLU A 135 14.87 21.55 12.07
N PHE A 136 13.83 21.56 11.25
CA PHE A 136 13.69 22.58 10.21
C PHE A 136 13.23 23.90 10.83
N THR A 137 13.68 25.00 10.24
CA THR A 137 13.31 26.34 10.65
C THR A 137 12.64 27.07 9.50
N ASP A 138 11.65 27.89 9.81
CA ASP A 138 11.00 28.75 8.83
C ASP A 138 12.05 29.61 8.11
N GLY A 139 11.98 29.58 6.79
CA GLY A 139 12.92 30.14 5.86
C GLY A 139 12.36 31.29 5.03
N ASN A 140 11.10 31.69 5.23
CA ASN A 140 10.50 32.90 4.68
C ASN A 140 9.61 33.60 5.72
N THR A 141 8.81 34.57 5.27
CA THR A 141 7.80 35.26 6.09
C THR A 141 6.42 35.13 5.45
N GLY A 142 6.28 34.19 4.51
CA GLY A 142 5.02 33.88 3.85
C GLY A 142 4.19 32.96 4.74
N GLY A 143 3.21 32.29 4.13
CA GLY A 143 2.47 31.23 4.78
C GLY A 143 1.80 31.60 6.09
N ASN A 144 1.59 30.58 6.92
CA ASN A 144 1.01 30.72 8.25
C ASN A 144 2.08 30.70 9.38
N GLY A 145 3.34 30.38 9.05
CA GLY A 145 4.47 30.29 9.98
C GLY A 145 4.44 29.05 10.88
N ILE A 146 3.65 28.04 10.51
CA ILE A 146 3.46 26.78 11.24
C ILE A 146 3.82 25.65 10.30
N PHE A 147 4.73 24.77 10.73
CA PHE A 147 5.06 23.60 9.93
C PHE A 147 3.88 22.64 10.03
N ASP A 148 2.92 22.73 9.10
CA ASP A 148 1.68 21.97 9.10
C ASP A 148 1.39 21.28 7.76
N ALA A 149 2.31 20.41 7.35
CA ALA A 149 2.10 19.37 6.34
C ALA A 149 1.10 18.28 6.79
N GLY A 150 -0.06 18.71 7.30
CA GLY A 150 -1.20 17.90 7.69
C GLY A 150 -2.43 18.39 6.96
N PHE A 151 -3.30 17.49 6.51
CA PHE A 151 -4.43 17.88 5.65
C PHE A 151 -5.74 18.18 6.44
N ALA A 152 -5.74 18.07 7.77
CA ALA A 152 -6.93 18.39 8.58
C ALA A 152 -6.98 19.89 8.95
N ASP A 153 -8.12 20.54 8.68
CA ASP A 153 -8.46 21.89 9.15
C ASP A 153 -7.42 22.99 8.86
N SER A 154 -7.50 23.60 7.67
CA SER A 154 -6.70 24.76 7.19
C SER A 154 -5.19 24.56 7.02
N ALA A 155 -4.68 23.36 7.26
CA ALA A 155 -3.27 23.02 7.14
C ALA A 155 -2.86 22.66 5.70
N GLY A 156 -1.56 22.83 5.39
CA GLY A 156 -0.99 22.81 4.05
C GLY A 156 -0.63 21.43 3.51
N MET A 157 -0.51 21.32 2.18
CA MET A 157 -0.02 20.11 1.50
C MET A 157 1.49 20.20 1.26
N VAL A 158 2.25 19.12 1.46
CA VAL A 158 3.67 19.10 1.03
C VAL A 158 3.74 19.25 -0.50
N LEU A 159 4.26 20.38 -0.96
CA LEU A 159 4.44 20.67 -2.38
C LEU A 159 5.73 20.08 -2.91
N GLN A 160 6.85 20.37 -2.25
CA GLN A 160 8.15 20.00 -2.79
C GLN A 160 9.19 19.73 -1.71
N VAL A 161 10.16 18.90 -2.09
CA VAL A 161 11.44 18.79 -1.39
C VAL A 161 12.52 19.38 -2.29
N ARG A 162 13.35 20.26 -1.72
CA ARG A 162 14.43 20.95 -2.43
C ARG A 162 15.78 20.65 -1.80
N LEU A 163 16.77 20.44 -2.65
CA LEU A 163 18.17 20.28 -2.27
C LEU A 163 19.00 21.32 -3.01
N LYS A 164 19.55 22.30 -2.27
CA LYS A 164 20.44 23.31 -2.81
C LYS A 164 21.86 23.04 -2.34
N PHE A 165 22.73 22.73 -3.29
CA PHE A 165 24.14 22.48 -3.05
C PHE A 165 24.93 23.77 -3.21
N THR A 166 25.89 23.99 -2.31
CA THR A 166 26.81 25.13 -2.36
C THR A 166 28.24 24.65 -2.60
N LYS A 167 28.96 25.37 -3.47
CA LYS A 167 30.32 25.03 -3.88
C LYS A 167 31.26 24.96 -2.67
N PRO A 168 32.01 23.86 -2.48
CA PRO A 168 33.05 23.78 -1.46
C PRO A 168 34.17 24.81 -1.71
N ALA A 169 34.74 25.38 -0.64
CA ALA A 169 35.78 26.41 -0.72
C ALA A 169 37.03 26.00 -1.53
N SER A 170 37.32 24.70 -1.63
CA SER A 170 38.46 24.12 -2.34
C SER A 170 38.15 23.60 -3.76
N SER A 171 36.97 23.89 -4.33
CA SER A 171 36.53 23.28 -5.60
C SER A 171 37.09 23.99 -6.84
N SER A 172 37.80 23.24 -7.69
CA SER A 172 38.23 23.66 -9.04
C SER A 172 37.64 22.78 -10.17
N VAL A 173 36.78 21.80 -9.87
CA VAL A 173 36.24 20.78 -10.80
C VAL A 173 34.73 20.56 -10.58
N SER A 174 34.04 19.94 -11.52
CA SER A 174 32.62 19.54 -11.38
C SER A 174 32.44 18.33 -10.44
N ASP A 175 31.35 18.30 -9.67
CA ASP A 175 31.01 17.21 -8.76
C ASP A 175 29.75 16.46 -9.22
N SER A 176 29.59 15.22 -8.76
CA SER A 176 28.37 14.42 -8.97
C SER A 176 27.84 13.79 -7.69
N TYR A 177 26.54 13.83 -7.47
CA TYR A 177 25.87 13.25 -6.32
C TYR A 177 24.77 12.30 -6.78
N PHE A 178 24.45 11.28 -5.99
CA PHE A 178 23.44 10.29 -6.33
C PHE A 178 22.41 10.19 -5.21
N ILE A 179 21.12 10.14 -5.54
CA ILE A 179 20.01 10.05 -4.59
C ILE A 179 19.09 8.92 -5.02
N ASP A 180 18.73 8.04 -4.09
CA ASP A 180 17.92 6.85 -4.38
C ASP A 180 16.42 7.09 -4.18
N MET A 181 16.06 7.77 -3.08
CA MET A 181 14.67 8.05 -2.74
C MET A 181 14.56 9.25 -1.79
N LEU A 182 13.39 9.88 -1.77
CA LEU A 182 12.96 10.85 -0.78
C LEU A 182 11.80 10.26 0.03
N CYS A 183 11.86 10.31 1.35
CA CYS A 183 10.97 9.56 2.20
C CYS A 183 10.56 10.33 3.45
N PHE A 184 9.25 10.46 3.68
CA PHE A 184 8.70 10.88 4.96
C PHE A 184 8.31 9.65 5.78
N SER A 185 8.75 9.56 7.03
CA SER A 185 8.44 8.45 7.91
C SER A 185 8.02 8.89 9.30
N GLU A 186 7.11 8.13 9.90
CA GLU A 186 6.83 8.20 11.33
C GLU A 186 8.04 7.70 12.11
N GLY A 187 8.68 8.59 12.87
CA GLY A 187 9.97 8.31 13.45
C GLY A 187 11.08 8.11 12.41
N ARG A 188 12.22 7.56 12.85
CA ARG A 188 13.35 7.27 11.96
C ARG A 188 13.00 6.16 10.96
N LEU A 189 13.50 6.30 9.73
CA LEU A 189 13.36 5.27 8.71
C LEU A 189 13.93 3.93 9.21
N ARG A 190 13.12 2.89 9.12
CA ARG A 190 13.51 1.53 9.50
C ARG A 190 14.42 0.91 8.44
N HIS A 191 15.42 0.18 8.88
CA HIS A 191 16.33 -0.62 8.06
C HIS A 191 16.75 -1.87 8.83
N GLY A 192 17.38 -2.83 8.14
CA GLY A 192 17.91 -4.04 8.73
C GLY A 192 19.22 -3.81 9.50
N ALA A 193 20.08 -4.84 9.54
CA ALA A 193 21.34 -4.81 10.28
C ALA A 193 22.28 -3.65 9.86
N SER A 194 22.26 -3.28 8.58
CA SER A 194 22.85 -2.06 8.05
C SER A 194 21.78 -1.16 7.44
N ILE A 195 22.16 0.09 7.15
CA ILE A 195 21.30 1.03 6.41
C ILE A 195 20.97 0.55 4.99
N LEU A 196 21.63 -0.48 4.47
CA LEU A 196 21.41 -1.02 3.12
C LEU A 196 20.58 -2.31 3.13
N ASP A 197 20.20 -2.78 4.31
CA ASP A 197 19.36 -3.96 4.45
C ASP A 197 17.91 -3.52 4.60
N LEU A 198 17.00 -4.27 3.97
CA LEU A 198 15.57 -4.11 4.22
C LEU A 198 15.27 -4.38 5.70
N PRO A 199 14.30 -3.68 6.31
CA PRO A 199 13.89 -3.98 7.67
C PRO A 199 13.27 -5.38 7.75
N GLU A 200 13.38 -6.01 8.91
CA GLU A 200 12.65 -7.24 9.19
C GLU A 200 11.14 -6.99 9.07
N PRO A 201 10.36 -7.97 8.54
CA PRO A 201 8.91 -7.84 8.46
C PRO A 201 8.28 -7.59 9.83
N PHE A 202 7.22 -6.79 9.86
CA PHE A 202 6.42 -6.57 11.06
C PHE A 202 5.75 -7.87 11.54
N ASP A 203 5.29 -8.68 10.60
CA ASP A 203 4.83 -10.02 10.88
C ASP A 203 5.31 -11.01 9.80
N LYS A 204 5.57 -12.24 10.22
CA LYS A 204 5.99 -13.32 9.30
C LYS A 204 4.80 -14.04 8.65
N GLU A 205 3.62 -13.43 8.66
CA GLU A 205 2.45 -14.05 8.04
C GLU A 205 2.53 -13.87 6.53
N GLY A 206 2.11 -14.89 5.78
CA GLY A 206 2.17 -14.85 4.32
C GLY A 206 1.21 -13.86 3.67
N CYS A 207 1.38 -13.64 2.37
CA CYS A 207 0.47 -12.89 1.52
C CYS A 207 -0.20 -13.83 0.51
N ARG A 208 -1.48 -14.15 0.67
CA ARG A 208 -2.12 -15.19 -0.16
C ARG A 208 -2.39 -14.70 -1.58
N LEU A 209 -2.10 -15.54 -2.58
CA LEU A 209 -2.32 -15.19 -3.98
C LEU A 209 -3.78 -15.25 -4.41
N GLY A 210 -4.11 -14.40 -5.36
CA GLY A 210 -5.30 -14.53 -6.18
C GLY A 210 -5.07 -14.07 -7.61
N ALA A 211 -6.11 -14.23 -8.41
CA ALA A 211 -6.11 -13.71 -9.76
C ALA A 211 -7.52 -13.34 -10.23
N HIS A 212 -7.54 -12.41 -11.18
CA HIS A 212 -8.64 -12.13 -12.08
C HIS A 212 -8.24 -12.54 -13.50
N SER A 213 -9.17 -13.04 -14.31
CA SER A 213 -8.96 -13.20 -15.76
C SER A 213 -10.29 -13.26 -16.54
N ARG A 214 -10.17 -13.24 -17.88
CA ARG A 214 -11.30 -13.46 -18.81
C ARG A 214 -11.73 -14.91 -19.00
N ALA A 215 -11.04 -15.89 -18.42
CA ALA A 215 -11.39 -17.31 -18.60
C ALA A 215 -12.78 -17.67 -18.04
N GLY A 216 -13.43 -16.74 -17.36
CA GLY A 216 -14.70 -16.93 -16.67
C GLY A 216 -14.45 -17.47 -15.28
N PHE A 217 -15.31 -17.08 -14.34
CA PHE A 217 -15.04 -17.16 -12.90
C PHE A 217 -14.57 -18.55 -12.40
N ILE A 218 -15.08 -19.64 -12.96
CA ILE A 218 -14.72 -21.02 -12.57
C ILE A 218 -13.36 -21.46 -13.12
N ASN A 219 -12.90 -20.88 -14.23
CA ASN A 219 -11.69 -21.32 -14.94
C ASN A 219 -10.45 -20.51 -14.59
N ILE A 220 -10.58 -19.39 -13.88
CA ILE A 220 -9.45 -18.52 -13.49
C ILE A 220 -8.40 -19.33 -12.73
N GLY A 221 -8.80 -20.11 -11.73
CA GLY A 221 -7.88 -20.94 -10.95
C GLY A 221 -7.07 -21.90 -11.83
N PRO A 222 -7.73 -22.82 -12.56
CA PRO A 222 -7.06 -23.73 -13.49
C PRO A 222 -6.18 -23.05 -14.56
N GLU A 223 -6.61 -21.90 -15.10
CA GLU A 223 -5.82 -21.15 -16.09
C GLU A 223 -4.50 -20.69 -15.50
N ILE A 224 -4.53 -20.05 -14.32
CA ILE A 224 -3.35 -19.45 -13.71
C ILE A 224 -2.45 -20.50 -13.09
N GLU A 225 -3.01 -21.44 -12.34
CA GLU A 225 -2.26 -22.54 -11.72
C GLU A 225 -1.60 -23.43 -12.80
N GLY A 226 -2.27 -23.61 -13.94
CA GLY A 226 -1.76 -24.37 -15.09
C GLY A 226 -0.55 -23.76 -15.81
N LEU A 227 -0.16 -22.51 -15.49
CA LEU A 227 1.06 -21.89 -16.01
C LEU A 227 2.33 -22.42 -15.32
N PHE A 228 2.18 -23.15 -14.22
CA PHE A 228 3.28 -23.63 -13.39
C PHE A 228 3.27 -25.16 -13.29
N PRO A 229 4.40 -25.81 -12.95
CA PRO A 229 4.38 -27.21 -12.61
C PRO A 229 3.44 -27.47 -11.42
N TYR A 230 2.69 -28.55 -11.52
CA TYR A 230 1.77 -28.98 -10.47
C TYR A 230 2.51 -29.18 -9.14
N ASP A 231 1.96 -28.60 -8.08
CA ASP A 231 2.38 -28.77 -6.69
C ASP A 231 1.12 -28.74 -5.81
N ALA A 232 0.86 -29.84 -5.09
CA ALA A 232 -0.34 -29.97 -4.27
C ALA A 232 -0.40 -28.99 -3.09
N ALA A 233 0.74 -28.42 -2.68
CA ALA A 233 0.80 -27.40 -1.64
C ALA A 233 0.55 -25.98 -2.16
N LYS A 234 0.58 -25.78 -3.50
CA LYS A 234 0.48 -24.45 -4.12
C LYS A 234 -0.84 -24.30 -4.85
N LYS A 235 -1.67 -23.42 -4.29
CA LYS A 235 -3.00 -23.12 -4.79
C LYS A 235 -3.29 -21.64 -4.62
N LEU A 236 -3.94 -21.03 -5.61
CA LEU A 236 -4.48 -19.68 -5.41
C LEU A 236 -5.49 -19.72 -4.27
N LYS A 237 -5.52 -18.64 -3.48
CA LYS A 237 -6.53 -18.45 -2.44
C LYS A 237 -7.74 -17.69 -2.98
N TYR A 238 -7.51 -16.59 -3.70
CA TYR A 238 -8.58 -15.70 -4.15
C TYR A 238 -8.86 -15.84 -5.65
N ILE A 239 -10.13 -15.86 -6.01
CA ILE A 239 -10.59 -15.76 -7.39
C ILE A 239 -11.45 -14.52 -7.51
N HIS A 240 -11.02 -13.58 -8.35
CA HIS A 240 -11.59 -12.24 -8.45
C HIS A 240 -12.40 -12.06 -9.73
N SER A 241 -13.60 -11.49 -9.61
CA SER A 241 -14.45 -11.15 -10.76
C SER A 241 -15.31 -9.92 -10.52
N PHE A 242 -15.62 -9.21 -11.59
CA PHE A 242 -16.47 -8.02 -11.60
C PHE A 242 -17.93 -8.40 -11.83
N HIS A 243 -18.81 -7.73 -11.10
CA HIS A 243 -20.24 -8.00 -11.11
C HIS A 243 -21.02 -6.69 -11.16
N ALA A 244 -21.36 -6.27 -12.38
CA ALA A 244 -22.23 -5.13 -12.62
C ALA A 244 -23.70 -5.44 -12.28
N PHE A 245 -24.48 -4.42 -11.92
CA PHE A 245 -25.94 -4.54 -11.68
C PHE A 245 -26.70 -5.12 -12.88
N SER A 246 -26.26 -4.80 -14.11
CA SER A 246 -26.87 -5.32 -15.34
C SER A 246 -25.83 -5.59 -16.43
N ASN A 247 -25.99 -6.74 -17.09
CA ASN A 247 -25.15 -7.21 -18.20
C ASN A 247 -25.93 -7.62 -19.46
N ASN A 248 -27.25 -7.37 -19.51
CA ASN A 248 -28.13 -7.85 -20.59
C ASN A 248 -28.65 -6.73 -21.52
N GLY A 249 -27.96 -5.59 -21.56
CA GLY A 249 -28.37 -4.46 -22.40
C GLY A 249 -29.53 -3.61 -21.84
N GLN A 250 -29.96 -3.86 -20.60
CA GLN A 250 -31.01 -3.07 -19.93
C GLN A 250 -30.42 -2.17 -18.84
N ALA A 251 -31.01 -0.99 -18.63
CA ALA A 251 -30.67 -0.07 -17.54
C ALA A 251 -31.49 -0.38 -16.27
N ILE A 252 -31.60 -1.66 -15.92
CA ILE A 252 -32.36 -2.17 -14.77
C ILE A 252 -31.52 -3.26 -14.11
N PRO A 253 -31.28 -3.21 -12.79
CA PRO A 253 -30.54 -4.27 -12.10
C PRO A 253 -31.22 -5.64 -12.24
N ASN A 254 -30.47 -6.64 -12.70
CA ASN A 254 -30.98 -7.98 -12.94
C ASN A 254 -29.92 -9.09 -12.85
N ASN A 255 -28.65 -8.72 -12.66
CA ASN A 255 -27.56 -9.67 -12.62
C ASN A 255 -27.36 -10.15 -11.18
N LEU A 256 -27.85 -11.34 -10.83
CA LEU A 256 -27.64 -11.93 -9.49
C LEU A 256 -26.46 -12.93 -9.51
N PRO A 257 -25.78 -13.14 -8.38
CA PRO A 257 -24.70 -14.12 -8.29
C PRO A 257 -25.21 -15.54 -8.58
N GLY A 258 -24.44 -16.30 -9.36
CA GLY A 258 -24.82 -17.64 -9.81
C GLY A 258 -24.13 -18.79 -9.08
N ASN A 259 -24.41 -20.02 -9.52
CA ASN A 259 -23.82 -21.26 -8.98
C ASN A 259 -22.30 -21.36 -9.15
N SER A 260 -21.69 -20.52 -10.00
CA SER A 260 -20.23 -20.44 -10.16
C SER A 260 -19.50 -20.15 -8.85
N ILE A 261 -20.11 -19.36 -7.96
CA ILE A 261 -19.57 -19.09 -6.61
C ILE A 261 -19.46 -20.38 -5.80
N LYS A 262 -20.52 -21.18 -5.77
CA LYS A 262 -20.52 -22.48 -5.09
C LYS A 262 -19.40 -23.36 -5.63
N THR A 263 -19.25 -23.42 -6.95
CA THR A 263 -18.21 -24.23 -7.60
C THR A 263 -16.81 -23.83 -7.15
N ILE A 264 -16.46 -22.54 -7.16
CA ILE A 264 -15.11 -22.13 -6.75
C ILE A 264 -14.88 -22.27 -5.23
N LEU A 265 -15.93 -22.14 -4.41
CA LEU A 265 -15.86 -22.44 -2.98
C LEU A 265 -15.57 -23.94 -2.74
N GLU A 266 -16.27 -24.84 -3.45
CA GLU A 266 -16.04 -26.29 -3.39
C GLU A 266 -14.65 -26.69 -3.90
N GLN A 267 -14.08 -25.91 -4.83
CA GLN A 267 -12.71 -26.06 -5.29
C GLN A 267 -11.66 -25.54 -4.30
N GLY A 268 -12.08 -24.94 -3.17
CA GLY A 268 -11.19 -24.45 -2.11
C GLY A 268 -10.74 -22.99 -2.25
N TYR A 269 -11.26 -22.26 -3.25
CA TYR A 269 -10.98 -20.84 -3.44
C TYR A 269 -11.84 -19.95 -2.52
N ARG A 270 -11.52 -18.65 -2.51
CA ARG A 270 -12.33 -17.59 -1.91
C ARG A 270 -12.73 -16.57 -2.99
N PRO A 271 -14.03 -16.43 -3.28
CA PRO A 271 -14.54 -15.41 -4.17
C PRO A 271 -14.21 -14.00 -3.66
N ILE A 272 -13.60 -13.17 -4.51
CA ILE A 272 -13.66 -11.71 -4.41
C ILE A 272 -14.59 -11.25 -5.53
N ILE A 273 -15.74 -10.68 -5.16
CA ILE A 273 -16.73 -10.15 -6.09
C ILE A 273 -16.64 -8.63 -6.02
N THR A 274 -16.24 -7.97 -7.10
CA THR A 274 -16.38 -6.52 -7.20
C THR A 274 -17.80 -6.19 -7.60
N LEU A 275 -18.57 -5.60 -6.68
CA LEU A 275 -19.94 -5.17 -6.96
C LEU A 275 -19.93 -3.74 -7.52
N GLU A 276 -20.32 -3.63 -8.78
CA GLU A 276 -20.34 -2.37 -9.52
C GLU A 276 -21.78 -1.92 -9.75
N PRO A 277 -22.22 -0.78 -9.16
CA PRO A 277 -23.45 -0.09 -9.53
C PRO A 277 -23.37 0.46 -10.97
N LEU A 278 -23.37 -0.46 -11.94
CA LEU A 278 -23.10 -0.20 -13.35
C LEU A 278 -24.11 -0.95 -14.22
N PHE A 279 -24.58 -0.28 -15.27
CA PHE A 279 -25.22 -0.91 -16.42
C PHE A 279 -24.19 -1.02 -17.54
N SER A 280 -23.67 -2.23 -17.80
CA SER A 280 -22.47 -2.41 -18.62
C SER A 280 -22.62 -2.05 -20.11
N HIS A 281 -23.85 -1.93 -20.60
CA HIS A 281 -24.13 -1.49 -21.97
C HIS A 281 -24.02 0.04 -22.15
N LEU A 282 -23.97 0.80 -21.05
CA LEU A 282 -23.83 2.26 -21.08
C LEU A 282 -22.36 2.65 -20.83
N PRO A 283 -21.90 3.77 -21.42
CA PRO A 283 -20.62 4.37 -21.02
C PRO A 283 -20.56 4.64 -19.51
N LEU A 284 -19.38 4.54 -18.91
CA LEU A 284 -19.18 4.65 -17.44
C LEU A 284 -19.75 5.93 -16.83
N LEU A 285 -19.68 7.06 -17.56
CA LEU A 285 -20.15 8.36 -17.08
C LEU A 285 -21.49 8.80 -17.69
N HIS A 286 -22.24 7.87 -18.31
CA HIS A 286 -23.56 8.17 -18.86
C HIS A 286 -24.53 8.65 -17.74
N PRO A 287 -25.42 9.64 -17.98
CA PRO A 287 -26.31 10.18 -16.94
C PRO A 287 -27.26 9.15 -16.31
N SER A 288 -27.60 8.10 -17.05
CA SER A 288 -28.46 7.00 -16.58
C SER A 288 -27.72 5.90 -15.79
N GLN A 289 -26.41 6.04 -15.57
CA GLN A 289 -25.72 5.13 -14.66
C GLN A 289 -26.18 5.35 -13.21
N PRO A 290 -26.23 4.30 -12.38
CA PRO A 290 -26.48 4.44 -10.95
C PRO A 290 -25.50 5.43 -10.29
N ARG A 291 -26.03 6.51 -9.70
CA ARG A 291 -25.25 7.47 -8.90
C ARG A 291 -25.40 7.19 -7.41
N LEU A 292 -24.53 7.78 -6.60
CA LEU A 292 -24.58 7.60 -5.14
C LEU A 292 -25.95 7.97 -4.57
N GLN A 293 -26.57 9.05 -5.07
CA GLN A 293 -27.90 9.48 -4.61
C GLN A 293 -28.99 8.44 -4.90
N ASN A 294 -28.94 7.73 -6.03
CA ASN A 294 -29.91 6.68 -6.34
C ASN A 294 -29.82 5.53 -5.33
N ILE A 295 -28.59 5.16 -4.97
CA ILE A 295 -28.32 4.13 -3.97
C ILE A 295 -28.86 4.58 -2.60
N ILE A 296 -28.54 5.82 -2.18
CA ILE A 296 -29.01 6.41 -0.91
C ILE A 296 -30.54 6.46 -0.84
N ASN A 297 -31.20 6.80 -1.95
CA ASN A 297 -32.66 6.86 -2.03
C ASN A 297 -33.35 5.48 -1.93
N GLY A 298 -32.57 4.39 -2.05
CA GLY A 298 -33.07 3.03 -2.02
C GLY A 298 -33.60 2.52 -3.37
N ASP A 299 -33.26 3.18 -4.48
CA ASP A 299 -33.74 2.83 -5.83
C ASP A 299 -33.37 1.38 -6.22
N PHE A 300 -32.38 0.79 -5.56
CA PHE A 300 -31.85 -0.55 -5.84
C PHE A 300 -32.00 -1.53 -4.67
N ASP A 301 -32.71 -1.17 -3.60
CA ASP A 301 -32.80 -1.96 -2.35
C ASP A 301 -33.32 -3.38 -2.60
N ASN A 302 -34.36 -3.53 -3.42
CA ASN A 302 -34.92 -4.85 -3.74
C ASN A 302 -33.89 -5.76 -4.42
N TYR A 303 -33.14 -5.21 -5.40
CA TYR A 303 -32.10 -5.96 -6.08
C TYR A 303 -30.94 -6.32 -5.14
N LEU A 304 -30.50 -5.38 -4.30
CA LEU A 304 -29.44 -5.61 -3.32
C LEU A 304 -29.85 -6.62 -2.24
N PHE A 305 -31.12 -6.62 -1.85
CA PHE A 305 -31.67 -7.60 -0.92
C PHE A 305 -31.66 -9.01 -1.54
N ASP A 306 -32.13 -9.16 -2.78
CA ASP A 306 -32.08 -10.44 -3.51
C ASP A 306 -30.64 -10.90 -3.76
N PHE A 307 -29.73 -9.95 -4.02
CA PHE A 307 -28.30 -10.20 -4.14
C PHE A 307 -27.72 -10.75 -2.83
N GLY A 308 -28.01 -10.10 -1.71
CA GLY A 308 -27.58 -10.55 -0.38
C GLY A 308 -28.16 -11.91 -0.02
N LYS A 309 -29.45 -12.15 -0.31
CA LYS A 309 -30.11 -13.45 -0.10
C LYS A 309 -29.40 -14.55 -0.88
N LYS A 310 -29.02 -14.29 -2.14
CA LYS A 310 -28.25 -15.23 -2.96
C LYS A 310 -26.88 -15.51 -2.37
N LEU A 311 -26.19 -14.50 -1.85
CA LEU A 311 -24.91 -14.70 -1.17
C LEU A 311 -25.07 -15.51 0.13
N GLY A 312 -26.17 -15.31 0.88
CA GLY A 312 -26.50 -16.04 2.10
C GLY A 312 -26.76 -17.54 1.89
N GLU A 313 -27.03 -17.99 0.65
CA GLU A 313 -27.17 -19.42 0.32
C GLU A 313 -25.82 -20.17 0.37
N PHE A 314 -24.68 -19.47 0.34
CA PHE A 314 -23.37 -20.10 0.32
C PHE A 314 -22.83 -20.38 1.73
N ASN A 315 -22.14 -21.53 1.88
CA ASN A 315 -21.75 -22.03 3.19
C ASN A 315 -20.43 -21.46 3.74
N ASP A 316 -19.72 -20.64 2.97
CA ASP A 316 -18.35 -20.20 3.27
C ASP A 316 -18.17 -18.71 2.91
N THR A 317 -17.03 -18.15 3.29
CA THR A 317 -16.74 -16.72 3.20
C THR A 317 -16.61 -16.25 1.76
N ILE A 318 -17.27 -15.12 1.47
CA ILE A 318 -17.21 -14.37 0.22
C ILE A 318 -16.75 -12.96 0.56
N ILE A 319 -15.85 -12.40 -0.25
CA ILE A 319 -15.43 -11.01 -0.10
C ILE A 319 -16.16 -10.19 -1.16
N LEU A 320 -16.88 -9.17 -0.73
CA LEU A 320 -17.58 -8.23 -1.60
C LEU A 320 -16.86 -6.89 -1.60
N ARG A 321 -16.23 -6.54 -2.73
CA ARG A 321 -15.54 -5.26 -2.93
C ARG A 321 -16.52 -4.27 -3.53
N ILE A 322 -17.07 -3.40 -2.69
CA ILE A 322 -18.17 -2.49 -3.04
C ILE A 322 -17.59 -1.19 -3.60
N MET A 323 -18.07 -0.77 -4.78
CA MET A 323 -17.79 0.56 -5.35
C MET A 323 -16.30 0.94 -5.27
N HIS A 324 -15.43 0.08 -5.80
CA HIS A 324 -13.97 0.27 -5.74
C HIS A 324 -13.52 1.53 -6.47
N GLU A 325 -12.33 2.02 -6.11
CA GLU A 325 -11.67 3.15 -6.79
C GLU A 325 -12.56 4.39 -6.88
N PHE A 326 -13.36 4.61 -5.85
CA PHE A 326 -14.27 5.76 -5.75
C PHE A 326 -13.53 7.10 -5.70
N ASP A 327 -12.24 7.09 -5.40
CA ASP A 327 -11.29 8.19 -5.41
C ASP A 327 -10.62 8.40 -6.79
N GLY A 328 -11.03 7.64 -7.81
CA GLY A 328 -10.79 7.95 -9.21
C GLY A 328 -11.79 8.96 -9.79
N ASN A 329 -11.75 9.15 -11.12
CA ASN A 329 -12.71 10.00 -11.85
C ASN A 329 -13.46 9.27 -12.97
N TRP A 330 -13.26 7.96 -13.10
CA TRP A 330 -13.75 7.16 -14.21
C TRP A 330 -15.07 6.43 -13.94
N TYR A 331 -15.48 6.25 -12.69
CA TYR A 331 -16.69 5.50 -12.33
C TYR A 331 -17.88 6.39 -11.96
N PRO A 332 -19.12 5.93 -12.17
CA PRO A 332 -20.30 6.73 -11.85
C PRO A 332 -20.48 6.96 -10.35
N TRP A 333 -19.90 6.10 -9.51
CA TRP A 333 -19.84 6.24 -8.04
C TRP A 333 -18.62 7.03 -7.53
N SER A 334 -17.73 7.49 -8.41
CA SER A 334 -16.56 8.28 -7.99
C SER A 334 -16.99 9.57 -7.28
N ILE A 335 -16.29 9.97 -6.21
CA ILE A 335 -16.59 11.19 -5.43
C ILE A 335 -16.55 12.43 -6.34
N SER A 336 -15.56 12.50 -7.23
CA SER A 336 -15.41 13.56 -8.22
C SER A 336 -16.62 13.71 -9.15
N GLN A 337 -17.41 12.65 -9.32
CA GLN A 337 -18.62 12.59 -10.15
C GLN A 337 -19.92 12.77 -9.35
N ASN A 338 -19.85 12.92 -8.03
CA ASN A 338 -21.00 12.99 -7.12
C ASN A 338 -20.89 14.20 -6.19
N GLY A 339 -20.77 15.39 -6.79
CA GLY A 339 -20.75 16.65 -6.05
C GLY A 339 -19.51 16.87 -5.17
N GLN A 340 -18.43 16.12 -5.40
CA GLN A 340 -17.17 16.23 -4.65
C GLN A 340 -17.39 16.03 -3.14
N ASN A 341 -18.39 15.21 -2.78
CA ASN A 341 -18.82 15.04 -1.40
C ASN A 341 -18.59 13.59 -0.92
N PRO A 342 -17.51 13.32 -0.17
CA PRO A 342 -17.23 11.97 0.33
C PRO A 342 -18.33 11.43 1.27
N LYS A 343 -19.14 12.29 1.89
CA LYS A 343 -20.27 11.85 2.73
C LYS A 343 -21.33 11.08 1.94
N LEU A 344 -21.54 11.40 0.66
CA LEU A 344 -22.46 10.63 -0.20
C LEU A 344 -21.92 9.23 -0.45
N PHE A 345 -20.61 9.07 -0.57
CA PHE A 345 -19.99 7.75 -0.73
C PHE A 345 -20.18 6.91 0.54
N ILE A 346 -19.91 7.50 1.71
CA ILE A 346 -20.13 6.86 3.01
C ILE A 346 -21.58 6.34 3.12
N GLN A 347 -22.56 7.21 2.87
CA GLN A 347 -23.98 6.85 2.98
C GLN A 347 -24.39 5.75 1.99
N ALA A 348 -23.92 5.82 0.74
CA ALA A 348 -24.21 4.79 -0.27
C ALA A 348 -23.56 3.44 0.07
N TYR A 349 -22.31 3.46 0.56
CA TYR A 349 -21.61 2.24 0.98
C TYR A 349 -22.34 1.57 2.15
N GLN A 350 -22.66 2.35 3.20
CA GLN A 350 -23.40 1.88 4.37
C GLN A 350 -24.75 1.26 3.95
N LYS A 351 -25.48 1.95 3.06
CA LYS A 351 -26.75 1.47 2.52
C LYS A 351 -26.63 0.12 1.81
N ILE A 352 -25.63 -0.07 0.94
CA ILE A 352 -25.40 -1.36 0.27
C ILE A 352 -25.08 -2.46 1.29
N ALA A 353 -24.13 -2.18 2.19
CA ALA A 353 -23.68 -3.15 3.19
C ALA A 353 -24.82 -3.59 4.12
N ASP A 354 -25.64 -2.64 4.59
CA ASP A 354 -26.80 -2.92 5.45
C ASP A 354 -27.86 -3.75 4.75
N VAL A 355 -28.24 -3.38 3.52
CA VAL A 355 -29.27 -4.12 2.78
C VAL A 355 -28.81 -5.56 2.53
N ILE A 356 -27.56 -5.76 2.13
CA ILE A 356 -26.99 -7.10 1.89
C ILE A 356 -26.93 -7.92 3.19
N ARG A 357 -26.44 -7.35 4.29
CA ARG A 357 -26.38 -8.05 5.59
C ARG A 357 -27.78 -8.38 6.12
N SER A 358 -28.74 -7.47 5.99
CA SER A 358 -30.13 -7.67 6.42
C SER A 358 -30.83 -8.84 5.70
N ALA A 359 -30.32 -9.24 4.53
CA ALA A 359 -30.81 -10.39 3.77
C ALA A 359 -30.26 -11.75 4.27
N GLY A 360 -29.51 -11.78 5.38
CA GLY A 360 -28.92 -12.99 5.97
C GLY A 360 -27.54 -13.36 5.41
N ALA A 361 -26.84 -12.41 4.79
CA ALA A 361 -25.53 -12.62 4.17
C ALA A 361 -24.36 -12.52 5.18
N ASP A 362 -24.47 -13.14 6.36
CA ASP A 362 -23.56 -12.94 7.50
C ASP A 362 -22.11 -13.40 7.26
N LYS A 363 -21.87 -14.20 6.21
CA LYS A 363 -20.54 -14.70 5.82
C LYS A 363 -19.84 -13.82 4.78
N VAL A 364 -20.49 -12.74 4.34
CA VAL A 364 -19.95 -11.81 3.35
C VAL A 364 -19.11 -10.77 4.07
N LEU A 365 -17.82 -10.73 3.74
CA LEU A 365 -16.89 -9.70 4.21
C LEU A 365 -16.93 -8.50 3.24
N MET A 366 -17.13 -7.31 3.77
CA MET A 366 -17.19 -6.08 3.00
C MET A 366 -15.78 -5.50 2.85
N MET A 367 -15.33 -5.31 1.61
CA MET A 367 -14.06 -4.66 1.30
C MET A 367 -14.28 -3.22 0.86
N TRP A 368 -13.59 -2.28 1.51
CA TRP A 368 -13.45 -0.89 1.09
C TRP A 368 -12.10 -0.72 0.39
N SER A 369 -12.09 -0.28 -0.87
CA SER A 369 -10.91 -0.37 -1.74
C SER A 369 -10.68 0.91 -2.55
N PRO A 370 -9.99 1.91 -1.99
CA PRO A 370 -9.45 3.05 -2.76
C PRO A 370 -8.44 2.64 -3.84
N ASN A 371 -8.18 3.52 -4.80
CA ASN A 371 -7.09 3.37 -5.76
C ASN A 371 -5.75 3.81 -5.12
N SER A 372 -4.62 3.23 -5.53
CA SER A 372 -3.31 3.67 -5.01
C SER A 372 -2.84 5.01 -5.59
N SER A 373 -3.47 5.48 -6.66
CA SER A 373 -3.20 6.72 -7.38
C SER A 373 -4.53 7.48 -7.61
N PRO A 374 -5.08 8.15 -6.57
CA PRO A 374 -6.37 8.84 -6.68
C PRO A 374 -6.31 9.99 -7.69
N VAL A 375 -7.41 10.21 -8.41
CA VAL A 375 -7.54 11.27 -9.42
C VAL A 375 -8.92 11.92 -9.31
N PRO A 376 -9.00 13.24 -9.09
CA PRO A 376 -7.89 14.19 -8.95
C PRO A 376 -7.25 14.14 -7.55
N SER A 377 -5.98 14.57 -7.46
CA SER A 377 -5.33 14.84 -6.18
C SER A 377 -5.93 16.14 -5.60
N ARG A 378 -7.02 16.00 -4.85
CA ARG A 378 -7.75 17.10 -4.19
C ARG A 378 -8.15 16.70 -2.78
N ALA A 379 -8.19 17.70 -1.91
CA ALA A 379 -8.66 17.66 -0.54
C ALA A 379 -9.92 16.80 -0.31
N TYR A 380 -10.99 17.09 -1.05
CA TYR A 380 -12.27 16.37 -0.95
C TYR A 380 -12.17 14.88 -1.35
N ASN A 381 -11.14 14.54 -2.13
CA ASN A 381 -10.93 13.23 -2.72
C ASN A 381 -9.88 12.40 -1.97
N TRP A 382 -9.38 12.91 -0.84
CA TRP A 382 -8.53 12.14 0.06
C TRP A 382 -9.34 10.95 0.59
N SER A 383 -8.89 9.73 0.28
CA SER A 383 -9.72 8.53 0.41
C SER A 383 -10.20 8.30 1.85
N ILE A 384 -9.42 8.69 2.86
CA ILE A 384 -9.78 8.57 4.28
C ILE A 384 -11.09 9.29 4.63
N ASN A 385 -11.39 10.42 3.98
CA ASN A 385 -12.64 11.16 4.17
C ASN A 385 -13.90 10.39 3.74
N ALA A 386 -13.73 9.30 2.99
CA ALA A 386 -14.81 8.46 2.47
C ALA A 386 -14.88 7.08 3.16
N TYR A 387 -14.20 6.91 4.31
CA TYR A 387 -14.28 5.66 5.06
C TYR A 387 -15.67 5.45 5.69
N PRO A 388 -16.37 4.32 5.40
CA PRO A 388 -17.75 4.10 5.86
C PRO A 388 -17.91 3.80 7.36
N GLY A 389 -16.81 3.56 8.08
CA GLY A 389 -16.80 3.18 9.49
C GLY A 389 -16.52 1.69 9.72
N ASP A 390 -15.94 1.38 10.88
CA ASP A 390 -15.44 0.05 11.24
C ASP A 390 -16.51 -1.05 11.22
N ASP A 391 -17.76 -0.69 11.51
CA ASP A 391 -18.89 -1.63 11.52
C ASP A 391 -19.28 -2.08 10.11
N PHE A 392 -18.93 -1.31 9.07
CA PHE A 392 -19.33 -1.56 7.69
C PHE A 392 -18.22 -2.21 6.85
N VAL A 393 -16.99 -2.20 7.32
CA VAL A 393 -15.82 -2.65 6.56
C VAL A 393 -15.09 -3.75 7.30
N ASP A 394 -14.94 -4.91 6.65
CA ASP A 394 -14.22 -6.05 7.20
C ASP A 394 -12.76 -6.09 6.70
N ILE A 395 -12.52 -5.61 5.47
CA ILE A 395 -11.23 -5.64 4.76
C ILE A 395 -10.97 -4.27 4.13
N VAL A 396 -9.74 -3.78 4.21
CA VAL A 396 -9.31 -2.64 3.39
C VAL A 396 -8.49 -3.14 2.21
N GLY A 397 -8.71 -2.55 1.04
CA GLY A 397 -8.06 -2.96 -0.18
C GLY A 397 -7.45 -1.82 -0.96
N THR A 398 -6.69 -2.15 -1.99
CA THR A 398 -6.27 -1.18 -2.99
C THR A 398 -6.05 -1.81 -4.36
N SER A 399 -6.09 -0.99 -5.40
CA SER A 399 -5.68 -1.35 -6.76
C SER A 399 -4.35 -0.67 -7.08
N ILE A 400 -3.37 -1.43 -7.55
CA ILE A 400 -2.03 -0.93 -7.91
C ILE A 400 -1.74 -1.30 -9.36
N TYR A 401 -1.51 -0.28 -10.18
CA TYR A 401 -1.15 -0.44 -11.59
C TYR A 401 0.11 0.35 -11.93
N ASN A 402 1.10 -0.33 -12.50
CA ASN A 402 2.19 0.34 -13.20
C ASN A 402 1.75 0.61 -14.63
N HIS A 403 1.08 1.75 -14.82
CA HIS A 403 0.54 2.21 -16.09
C HIS A 403 1.01 3.65 -16.36
N PRO A 404 1.22 4.03 -17.63
CA PRO A 404 1.62 5.38 -17.96
C PRO A 404 0.42 6.34 -17.92
N LEU A 405 0.67 7.60 -17.57
CA LEU A 405 -0.27 8.68 -17.84
C LEU A 405 -0.34 8.93 -19.36
N THR A 406 -1.51 9.34 -19.85
CA THR A 406 -1.70 9.67 -21.28
C THR A 406 -0.64 10.67 -21.75
N GLY A 407 0.15 10.28 -22.76
CA GLY A 407 1.23 11.11 -23.31
C GLY A 407 2.60 10.99 -22.62
N SER A 408 2.73 10.14 -21.60
CA SER A 408 4.00 9.78 -20.95
C SER A 408 4.31 8.29 -21.12
N ALA A 409 5.57 7.89 -20.94
CA ALA A 409 5.97 6.48 -20.82
C ALA A 409 6.39 6.16 -19.38
N ASP A 410 5.80 6.84 -18.41
CA ASP A 410 6.22 6.75 -17.02
C ASP A 410 6.19 5.30 -16.53
N TRP A 411 7.18 4.98 -15.71
CA TRP A 411 7.31 3.69 -15.04
C TRP A 411 7.70 3.96 -13.60
N LYS A 412 6.91 3.43 -12.67
CA LYS A 412 7.06 3.69 -11.25
C LYS A 412 7.33 2.36 -10.55
N SER A 413 8.23 2.34 -9.58
CA SER A 413 8.47 1.14 -8.76
C SER A 413 7.20 0.77 -7.98
N PHE A 414 7.13 -0.47 -7.47
CA PHE A 414 6.03 -0.86 -6.59
C PHE A 414 5.98 0.00 -5.34
N ARG A 415 7.15 0.26 -4.74
CA ARG A 415 7.31 1.12 -3.58
C ARG A 415 6.73 2.52 -3.81
N TYR A 416 7.02 3.12 -4.98
CA TYR A 416 6.40 4.39 -5.38
C TYR A 416 4.88 4.31 -5.39
N LEU A 417 4.33 3.29 -6.07
CA LEU A 417 2.89 3.19 -6.33
C LEU A 417 2.09 2.82 -5.08
N GLY A 418 2.71 2.13 -4.12
CA GLY A 418 2.05 1.58 -2.94
C GLY A 418 2.25 2.39 -1.66
N ALA A 419 3.39 3.06 -1.46
CA ALA A 419 3.74 3.58 -0.14
C ALA A 419 2.73 4.56 0.45
N GLU A 420 2.20 5.45 -0.39
CA GLU A 420 1.20 6.41 0.07
C GLU A 420 -0.08 5.73 0.56
N ILE A 421 -0.65 4.85 -0.26
CA ILE A 421 -1.88 4.17 0.14
C ILE A 421 -1.65 3.24 1.32
N PHE A 422 -0.53 2.52 1.38
CA PHE A 422 -0.22 1.65 2.51
C PHE A 422 0.00 2.43 3.80
N TYR A 423 0.64 3.61 3.74
CA TYR A 423 0.72 4.49 4.90
C TYR A 423 -0.67 4.83 5.45
N TYR A 424 -1.60 5.25 4.60
CA TYR A 424 -2.96 5.55 5.05
C TYR A 424 -3.66 4.29 5.59
N LEU A 425 -3.57 3.16 4.88
CA LEU A 425 -4.26 1.95 5.31
C LEU A 425 -3.75 1.42 6.65
N GLU A 426 -2.44 1.45 6.88
CA GLU A 426 -1.83 1.02 8.14
C GLU A 426 -2.10 2.01 9.28
N LYS A 427 -2.03 3.31 9.01
CA LYS A 427 -2.24 4.36 10.03
C LYS A 427 -3.68 4.40 10.53
N TYR A 428 -4.66 4.42 9.61
CA TYR A 428 -6.06 4.61 9.99
C TYR A 428 -6.81 3.30 10.23
N PHE A 429 -6.34 2.18 9.66
CA PHE A 429 -7.03 0.88 9.75
C PHE A 429 -6.12 -0.26 10.23
N PRO A 430 -5.33 -0.08 11.31
CA PRO A 430 -4.29 -1.03 11.73
C PRO A 430 -4.82 -2.42 12.14
N LYS A 431 -6.13 -2.56 12.33
CA LYS A 431 -6.81 -3.81 12.71
C LYS A 431 -7.46 -4.53 11.53
N LYS A 432 -7.49 -3.92 10.35
CA LYS A 432 -8.13 -4.48 9.15
C LYS A 432 -7.06 -5.16 8.28
N PRO A 433 -7.30 -6.38 7.76
CA PRO A 433 -6.39 -6.99 6.81
C PRO A 433 -6.35 -6.16 5.52
N ILE A 434 -5.15 -6.02 4.94
CA ILE A 434 -4.95 -5.29 3.69
C ILE A 434 -4.86 -6.29 2.52
N ILE A 435 -5.62 -6.06 1.45
CA ILE A 435 -5.53 -6.85 0.21
C ILE A 435 -5.25 -5.92 -0.98
N ILE A 436 -4.21 -6.23 -1.75
CA ILE A 436 -4.06 -5.68 -3.09
C ILE A 436 -5.04 -6.43 -3.98
N ALA A 437 -6.22 -5.84 -4.18
CA ALA A 437 -7.36 -6.44 -4.86
C ALA A 437 -7.15 -6.49 -6.38
N GLU A 438 -6.31 -5.61 -6.91
CA GLU A 438 -5.88 -5.62 -8.30
C GLU A 438 -4.41 -5.22 -8.38
N LEU A 439 -3.61 -6.04 -9.04
CA LEU A 439 -2.21 -5.77 -9.37
C LEU A 439 -1.99 -5.95 -10.87
N GLY A 440 -1.61 -4.87 -11.56
CA GLY A 440 -1.28 -4.89 -12.98
C GLY A 440 0.05 -4.20 -13.29
N ILE A 441 0.89 -4.85 -14.09
CA ILE A 441 2.16 -4.29 -14.56
C ILE A 441 2.27 -4.52 -16.07
N ARG A 442 2.51 -3.46 -16.83
CA ARG A 442 2.69 -3.55 -18.28
C ARG A 442 4.09 -4.07 -18.62
N GLU A 443 4.26 -4.61 -19.81
CA GLU A 443 5.60 -4.71 -20.39
C GLU A 443 6.13 -3.31 -20.75
N ARG A 444 7.47 -3.20 -20.81
CA ARG A 444 8.11 -2.00 -21.36
C ARG A 444 7.76 -1.84 -22.83
N TYR A 445 7.58 -0.60 -23.27
CA TYR A 445 7.42 -0.27 -24.69
C TYR A 445 8.76 -0.38 -25.41
N SER A 446 8.73 -0.67 -26.71
CA SER A 446 9.94 -0.82 -27.53
C SER A 446 10.80 0.45 -27.64
N GLY A 447 10.24 1.63 -27.34
CA GLY A 447 10.96 2.90 -27.31
C GLY A 447 11.63 3.22 -25.97
N GLU A 448 11.38 2.45 -24.91
CA GLU A 448 12.04 2.65 -23.61
C GLU A 448 13.47 2.06 -23.64
N PRO A 449 14.44 2.65 -22.92
CA PRO A 449 15.82 2.16 -22.92
C PRO A 449 15.92 0.69 -22.50
N LEU A 450 16.73 -0.10 -23.21
CA LEU A 450 16.94 -1.52 -22.90
C LEU A 450 17.58 -1.77 -21.52
N SER A 451 18.21 -0.75 -20.94
CA SER A 451 18.79 -0.78 -19.59
C SER A 451 17.77 -0.45 -18.49
N SER A 452 16.53 -0.12 -18.83
CA SER A 452 15.44 0.10 -17.88
C SER A 452 14.89 -1.20 -17.29
N GLN A 453 14.14 -1.09 -16.19
CA GLN A 453 13.59 -2.27 -15.49
C GLN A 453 12.66 -3.06 -16.38
N THR A 454 12.81 -4.38 -16.41
CA THR A 454 11.81 -5.25 -17.04
C THR A 454 10.62 -5.47 -16.10
N LYS A 455 9.48 -5.93 -16.63
CA LYS A 455 8.34 -6.36 -15.82
C LYS A 455 8.74 -7.43 -14.81
N GLY A 456 9.57 -8.40 -15.21
CA GLY A 456 10.11 -9.43 -14.33
C GLY A 456 10.98 -8.86 -13.19
N GLY A 457 11.84 -7.88 -13.48
CA GLY A 457 12.64 -7.19 -12.45
C GLY A 457 11.77 -6.40 -11.47
N TRP A 458 10.71 -5.75 -11.96
CA TRP A 458 9.73 -5.07 -11.11
C TRP A 458 9.02 -6.04 -10.17
N ILE A 459 8.65 -7.24 -10.64
CA ILE A 459 8.01 -8.27 -9.81
C ILE A 459 8.96 -8.75 -8.71
N GLY A 460 10.24 -8.95 -9.02
CA GLY A 460 11.25 -9.32 -8.01
C GLY A 460 11.47 -8.22 -6.97
N GLN A 461 11.43 -6.94 -7.37
CA GLN A 461 11.52 -5.83 -6.42
C GLN A 461 10.27 -5.71 -5.55
N MET A 462 9.08 -5.82 -6.15
CA MET A 462 7.80 -5.85 -5.44
C MET A 462 7.78 -6.95 -4.37
N ASP A 463 8.26 -8.15 -4.70
CA ASP A 463 8.32 -9.27 -3.77
C ASP A 463 9.14 -8.91 -2.51
N ASN A 464 10.35 -8.36 -2.69
CA ASN A 464 11.17 -7.90 -1.58
C ASN A 464 10.48 -6.81 -0.74
N ASP A 465 9.84 -5.83 -1.40
CA ASP A 465 9.14 -4.74 -0.74
C ASP A 465 7.91 -5.23 0.04
N LEU A 466 7.13 -6.15 -0.53
CA LEU A 466 5.97 -6.77 0.12
C LEU A 466 6.36 -7.54 1.37
N GLN A 467 7.44 -8.32 1.32
CA GLN A 467 7.90 -9.12 2.45
C GLN A 467 8.58 -8.31 3.55
N SER A 468 8.90 -7.03 3.33
CA SER A 468 9.58 -6.19 4.30
C SER A 468 8.74 -4.96 4.64
N LEU A 469 8.72 -3.98 3.73
CA LEU A 469 8.12 -2.67 3.89
C LEU A 469 6.59 -2.72 3.98
N PHE A 470 5.95 -3.70 3.33
CA PHE A 470 4.50 -3.83 3.25
C PHE A 470 3.98 -5.18 3.76
N SER A 471 4.63 -5.72 4.79
CA SER A 471 4.36 -7.06 5.35
C SER A 471 2.96 -7.23 5.96
N HIS A 472 2.22 -6.14 6.21
CA HIS A 472 0.82 -6.22 6.62
C HIS A 472 -0.15 -6.63 5.49
N VAL A 473 0.29 -6.61 4.23
CA VAL A 473 -0.54 -7.07 3.10
C VAL A 473 -0.74 -8.58 3.17
N LYS A 474 -2.01 -9.02 3.23
CA LYS A 474 -2.40 -10.43 3.38
C LYS A 474 -2.96 -11.07 2.11
N GLY A 475 -3.13 -10.29 1.05
CA GLY A 475 -3.58 -10.78 -0.23
C GLY A 475 -2.99 -10.00 -1.40
N LEU A 476 -2.58 -10.73 -2.45
CA LEU A 476 -2.06 -10.19 -3.70
C LEU A 476 -2.84 -10.81 -4.87
N VAL A 477 -3.65 -10.00 -5.55
CA VAL A 477 -4.51 -10.47 -6.65
C VAL A 477 -4.01 -9.92 -7.98
N PHE A 478 -3.45 -10.79 -8.83
CA PHE A 478 -3.01 -10.40 -10.17
C PHE A 478 -4.21 -10.13 -11.09
N PHE A 479 -4.19 -8.99 -11.77
CA PHE A 479 -5.11 -8.68 -12.85
C PHE A 479 -4.60 -9.34 -14.16
N HIS A 480 -4.88 -10.63 -14.34
CA HIS A 480 -4.39 -11.43 -15.48
C HIS A 480 -5.27 -11.24 -16.71
N GLU A 481 -5.11 -10.11 -17.41
CA GLU A 481 -5.89 -9.82 -18.61
C GLU A 481 -5.08 -9.09 -19.68
N LEU A 482 -5.36 -9.39 -20.95
CA LEU A 482 -4.94 -8.54 -22.07
C LEU A 482 -6.01 -7.47 -22.29
N LYS A 483 -5.76 -6.24 -21.84
CA LYS A 483 -6.70 -5.12 -21.86
C LYS A 483 -6.05 -3.84 -22.39
N GLU A 484 -6.00 -2.75 -21.61
CA GLU A 484 -5.30 -1.52 -21.99
C GLU A 484 -3.80 -1.81 -22.22
N HIS A 485 -3.26 -2.72 -21.42
CA HIS A 485 -1.93 -3.30 -21.57
C HIS A 485 -2.01 -4.82 -21.42
N ASP A 486 -0.91 -5.51 -21.76
CA ASP A 486 -0.78 -6.93 -21.45
C ASP A 486 -0.39 -7.13 -19.99
N TRP A 487 -1.41 -7.18 -19.12
CA TRP A 487 -1.23 -7.31 -17.67
C TRP A 487 -0.85 -8.72 -17.25
N ARG A 488 -1.10 -9.71 -18.12
CA ARG A 488 -0.93 -11.13 -17.82
C ARG A 488 0.45 -11.46 -17.29
N ILE A 489 0.49 -12.36 -16.31
CA ILE A 489 1.73 -12.86 -15.71
C ILE A 489 2.58 -13.70 -16.69
N ASN A 490 2.01 -14.05 -17.85
CA ASN A 490 2.67 -14.73 -18.96
C ASN A 490 2.75 -13.87 -20.23
N SER A 491 2.74 -12.54 -20.10
CA SER A 491 2.90 -11.60 -21.22
C SER A 491 4.19 -11.82 -22.02
N SER A 492 5.23 -12.37 -21.39
CA SER A 492 6.45 -12.84 -22.04
C SER A 492 7.05 -14.05 -21.30
N PRO A 493 7.90 -14.87 -21.95
CA PRO A 493 8.59 -15.96 -21.27
C PRO A 493 9.46 -15.48 -20.09
N ALA A 494 10.08 -14.30 -20.22
CA ALA A 494 10.89 -13.70 -19.17
C ALA A 494 10.03 -13.29 -17.96
N THR A 495 8.86 -12.69 -18.20
CA THR A 495 7.91 -12.34 -17.13
C THR A 495 7.39 -13.60 -16.42
N LEU A 496 7.00 -14.65 -17.15
CA LEU A 496 6.54 -15.89 -16.53
C LEU A 496 7.63 -16.56 -15.68
N ALA A 497 8.88 -16.53 -16.16
CA ALA A 497 10.03 -17.03 -15.41
C ALA A 497 10.23 -16.25 -14.09
N ALA A 498 10.13 -14.92 -14.12
CA ALA A 498 10.25 -14.08 -12.93
C ALA A 498 9.10 -14.33 -11.93
N VAL A 499 7.86 -14.46 -12.40
CA VAL A 499 6.72 -14.80 -11.53
C VAL A 499 6.92 -16.17 -10.91
N ARG A 500 7.45 -17.13 -11.67
CA ARG A 500 7.77 -18.46 -11.13
C ARG A 500 8.85 -18.38 -10.05
N GLU A 501 9.90 -17.61 -10.28
CA GLU A 501 11.03 -17.45 -9.36
C GLU A 501 10.64 -16.74 -8.06
N TYR A 502 10.07 -15.53 -8.16
CA TYR A 502 9.84 -14.66 -7.01
C TYR A 502 8.50 -14.88 -6.32
N ILE A 503 7.48 -15.37 -7.04
CA ILE A 503 6.13 -15.48 -6.48
C ILE A 503 5.73 -16.95 -6.29
N TRP A 504 5.74 -17.74 -7.36
CA TRP A 504 5.25 -19.12 -7.28
C TRP A 504 6.18 -20.03 -6.47
N ASN A 505 7.49 -19.81 -6.51
CA ASN A 505 8.45 -20.61 -5.75
C ASN A 505 8.65 -20.13 -4.30
N ASP A 506 8.15 -18.94 -3.97
CA ASP A 506 8.24 -18.42 -2.62
C ASP A 506 7.05 -18.88 -1.75
N ASN A 507 7.36 -19.58 -0.66
CA ASN A 507 6.37 -20.09 0.27
C ASN A 507 5.65 -18.98 1.04
N TYR A 508 6.19 -17.74 1.08
CA TYR A 508 5.50 -16.57 1.60
C TYR A 508 4.06 -16.45 1.07
N TYR A 509 3.84 -16.85 -0.19
CA TYR A 509 2.55 -16.74 -0.85
C TYR A 509 1.58 -17.92 -0.62
N PHE A 510 2.07 -19.02 -0.05
CA PHE A 510 1.32 -20.27 0.15
C PHE A 510 1.23 -20.71 1.60
N ASN A 511 2.02 -20.11 2.49
CA ASN A 511 1.91 -20.33 3.92
C ASN A 511 0.50 -19.94 4.39
N GLU A 512 -0.06 -20.73 5.30
CA GLU A 512 -1.24 -20.28 6.03
C GLU A 512 -0.89 -18.97 6.73
N VAL A 513 -1.70 -17.94 6.45
CA VAL A 513 -1.77 -16.75 7.30
C VAL A 513 -2.26 -17.29 8.63
N SER A 514 -1.32 -17.65 9.50
CA SER A 514 -1.64 -18.05 10.86
C SER A 514 -2.18 -16.80 11.50
N THR A 515 -3.50 -16.65 11.49
CA THR A 515 -4.20 -15.57 12.16
C THR A 515 -3.71 -15.57 13.60
N GLY A 516 -2.85 -14.64 13.95
CA GLY A 516 -2.33 -14.52 15.30
C GLY A 516 -3.18 -13.54 16.09
N ILE A 517 -3.11 -13.62 17.40
CA ILE A 517 -3.46 -12.47 18.24
C ILE A 517 -2.17 -11.88 18.78
N ASN A 518 -2.01 -10.58 18.55
CA ASN A 518 -0.98 -9.79 19.21
C ASN A 518 -1.52 -9.25 20.53
N TYR A 519 -0.66 -9.28 21.54
CA TYR A 519 -0.80 -8.57 22.79
C TYR A 519 0.23 -7.45 22.83
N LEU A 520 -0.17 -6.29 23.33
CA LEU A 520 0.68 -5.13 23.52
C LEU A 520 0.74 -4.83 25.01
N LEU A 521 1.86 -5.17 25.65
CA LEU A 521 2.13 -4.78 27.03
C LEU A 521 3.35 -3.89 27.04
N GLU A 522 3.19 -2.66 27.56
CA GLU A 522 4.30 -1.73 27.74
C GLU A 522 5.11 -1.49 26.45
N GLY A 523 4.42 -1.38 25.31
CA GLY A 523 5.05 -1.20 24.00
C GLY A 523 5.75 -2.45 23.43
N SER A 524 5.71 -3.57 24.14
CA SER A 524 6.24 -4.86 23.70
C SER A 524 5.16 -5.76 23.12
N THR A 525 5.50 -6.45 22.03
CA THR A 525 4.56 -7.33 21.32
C THR A 525 4.77 -8.79 21.70
N PHE A 526 3.69 -9.45 22.13
CA PHE A 526 3.63 -10.90 22.29
C PHE A 526 2.62 -11.48 21.31
N LYS A 527 2.86 -12.68 20.77
CA LYS A 527 2.02 -13.25 19.71
C LYS A 527 1.53 -14.65 20.05
N VAL A 528 0.25 -14.93 19.85
CA VAL A 528 -0.33 -16.28 19.92
C VAL A 528 -0.85 -16.69 18.55
N TYR A 529 -0.41 -17.83 18.04
CA TYR A 529 -0.85 -18.35 16.75
C TYR A 529 -0.86 -19.89 16.71
N PRO A 530 -1.60 -20.51 15.78
CA PRO A 530 -2.69 -19.90 15.01
C PRO A 530 -3.92 -19.67 15.90
N ASN A 531 -4.77 -18.71 15.54
CA ASN A 531 -6.05 -18.45 16.17
C ASN A 531 -7.07 -17.97 15.10
N PRO A 532 -7.98 -18.84 14.64
CA PRO A 532 -8.32 -20.14 15.22
C PRO A 532 -7.26 -21.23 14.99
N SER A 533 -7.16 -22.19 15.91
CA SER A 533 -6.27 -23.36 15.80
C SER A 533 -7.02 -24.68 15.74
N LYS A 534 -6.53 -25.64 14.94
CA LYS A 534 -6.95 -27.06 15.00
C LYS A 534 -6.09 -27.89 15.95
N ASP A 535 -4.78 -27.64 16.00
CA ASP A 535 -3.80 -28.53 16.64
C ASP A 535 -3.23 -27.99 17.95
N GLY A 536 -3.71 -26.83 18.42
CA GLY A 536 -3.18 -26.13 19.60
C GLY A 536 -2.48 -24.82 19.23
N PHE A 537 -2.13 -24.03 20.23
CA PHE A 537 -1.63 -22.68 20.10
C PHE A 537 -0.12 -22.64 20.38
N THR A 538 0.55 -21.62 19.84
CA THR A 538 1.94 -21.28 20.09
C THR A 538 1.98 -19.84 20.55
N PHE A 539 2.47 -19.59 21.76
CA PHE A 539 2.77 -18.28 22.30
C PHE A 539 4.25 -17.97 22.07
N VAL A 540 4.56 -16.88 21.36
CA VAL A 540 5.91 -16.37 21.19
C VAL A 540 6.07 -15.05 21.94
N ASN A 541 7.07 -15.00 22.81
CA ASN A 541 7.53 -13.78 23.45
C ASN A 541 8.76 -13.24 22.71
N SER A 542 8.54 -12.33 21.76
CA SER A 542 9.62 -11.64 21.03
C SER A 542 10.19 -10.43 21.79
N SER A 543 9.77 -10.22 23.05
CA SER A 543 10.15 -9.07 23.85
C SER A 543 11.26 -9.38 24.86
N ASN A 544 11.78 -8.33 25.49
CA ASN A 544 12.71 -8.42 26.62
C ASN A 544 11.99 -8.52 27.99
N LEU A 545 10.65 -8.56 28.01
CA LEU A 545 9.84 -8.61 29.22
C LEU A 545 9.45 -10.06 29.54
N GLN A 546 9.32 -10.38 30.83
CA GLN A 546 8.71 -11.62 31.29
C GLN A 546 7.21 -11.40 31.54
N ALA A 547 6.33 -12.30 31.13
CA ALA A 547 4.89 -12.15 31.37
C ALA A 547 4.25 -13.39 31.99
N GLN A 548 3.21 -13.20 32.80
CA GLN A 548 2.37 -14.29 33.30
C GLN A 548 1.16 -14.46 32.41
N THR A 549 0.87 -15.70 32.00
CA THR A 549 -0.30 -16.02 31.18
C THR A 549 -1.25 -16.94 31.91
N ARG A 550 -2.56 -16.74 31.69
CA ARG A 550 -3.63 -17.57 32.23
C ARG A 550 -4.65 -17.87 31.13
N LEU A 551 -4.88 -19.14 30.86
CA LEU A 551 -5.89 -19.61 29.92
C LEU A 551 -7.16 -20.00 30.69
N TYR A 552 -8.30 -19.49 30.26
CA TYR A 552 -9.61 -19.76 30.85
C TYR A 552 -10.56 -20.39 29.84
N ALA A 553 -11.38 -21.31 30.34
CA ALA A 553 -12.63 -21.69 29.67
C ALA A 553 -13.60 -20.51 29.70
N ILE A 554 -14.57 -20.49 28.78
CA ILE A 554 -15.63 -19.46 28.77
C ILE A 554 -16.48 -19.44 30.05
N THR A 555 -16.46 -20.54 30.83
CA THR A 555 -17.09 -20.65 32.15
C THR A 555 -16.34 -19.90 33.25
N GLY A 556 -15.16 -19.32 32.96
CA GLY A 556 -14.30 -18.65 33.93
C GLY A 556 -13.33 -19.58 34.68
N GLN A 557 -13.34 -20.88 34.39
CA GLN A 557 -12.38 -21.83 34.96
C GLN A 557 -10.99 -21.59 34.37
N ASN A 558 -9.99 -21.35 35.21
CA ASN A 558 -8.59 -21.36 34.80
C ASN A 558 -8.17 -22.78 34.44
N LEU A 559 -7.73 -22.98 33.20
CA LEU A 559 -7.32 -24.28 32.65
C LEU A 559 -5.82 -24.46 32.73
N GLN A 560 -5.06 -23.38 32.51
CA GLN A 560 -3.62 -23.43 32.46
C GLN A 560 -3.03 -22.07 32.82
N SER A 561 -1.88 -22.07 33.49
CA SER A 561 -1.09 -20.87 33.75
C SER A 561 0.37 -21.13 33.39
N HIS A 562 1.05 -20.13 32.86
CA HIS A 562 2.46 -20.23 32.43
C HIS A 562 3.18 -18.90 32.63
N VAL A 563 4.50 -18.96 32.81
CA VAL A 563 5.36 -17.76 32.85
C VAL A 563 6.20 -17.75 31.59
N LEU A 564 5.93 -16.80 30.70
CA LEU A 564 6.68 -16.60 29.46
C LEU A 564 7.91 -15.73 29.72
N ASN A 565 9.08 -16.32 29.55
CA ASN A 565 10.36 -15.63 29.65
C ASN A 565 10.71 -14.92 28.32
N PRO A 566 11.61 -13.91 28.34
CA PRO A 566 12.11 -13.26 27.13
C PRO A 566 12.63 -14.27 26.09
N GLY A 567 12.19 -14.17 24.85
CA GLY A 567 12.56 -15.06 23.75
C GLY A 567 11.92 -16.45 23.77
N GLU A 568 11.05 -16.75 24.75
CA GLU A 568 10.43 -18.06 24.89
C GLU A 568 9.35 -18.34 23.82
N VAL A 569 9.29 -19.60 23.39
CA VAL A 569 8.21 -20.14 22.57
C VAL A 569 7.50 -21.24 23.36
N TRP A 570 6.22 -21.04 23.64
CA TRP A 570 5.38 -21.94 24.43
C TRP A 570 4.27 -22.55 23.58
N HIS A 571 4.23 -23.88 23.47
CA HIS A 571 3.17 -24.60 22.79
C HIS A 571 2.15 -25.14 23.79
N PHE A 572 0.86 -24.91 23.56
CA PHE A 572 -0.20 -25.25 24.51
C PHE A 572 -1.56 -25.52 23.84
N GLY A 573 -2.48 -26.14 24.58
CA GLY A 573 -3.87 -26.31 24.13
C GLY A 573 -4.10 -27.36 23.06
N GLN A 574 -3.17 -28.33 22.91
CA GLN A 574 -3.36 -29.50 22.05
C GLN A 574 -4.55 -30.34 22.53
N GLU A 575 -4.68 -30.47 23.86
CA GLU A 575 -5.68 -31.24 24.59
C GLU A 575 -7.06 -30.56 24.73
N LEU A 576 -7.17 -29.28 24.33
CA LEU A 576 -8.42 -28.55 24.42
C LEU A 576 -9.44 -29.10 23.42
N ILE A 577 -10.69 -29.21 23.87
CA ILE A 577 -11.81 -29.50 22.98
C ILE A 577 -12.12 -28.27 22.09
N PRO A 578 -12.71 -28.46 20.90
CA PRO A 578 -13.18 -27.35 20.07
C PRO A 578 -14.08 -26.39 20.87
N GLY A 579 -13.81 -25.10 20.80
CA GLY A 579 -14.50 -24.09 21.62
C GLY A 579 -13.80 -22.74 21.68
N LEU A 580 -14.43 -21.81 22.42
CA LEU A 580 -13.91 -20.48 22.71
C LEU A 580 -13.25 -20.44 24.10
N TYR A 581 -12.08 -19.84 24.17
CA TYR A 581 -11.26 -19.67 25.38
C TYR A 581 -10.81 -18.22 25.51
N ILE A 582 -10.43 -17.81 26.72
CA ILE A 582 -9.83 -16.51 26.98
C ILE A 582 -8.41 -16.72 27.46
N LEU A 583 -7.44 -16.10 26.79
CA LEU A 583 -6.06 -16.06 27.28
C LEU A 583 -5.79 -14.65 27.81
N GLU A 584 -5.38 -14.60 29.06
CA GLU A 584 -4.88 -13.39 29.72
C GLU A 584 -3.37 -13.42 29.75
N ILE A 585 -2.77 -12.24 29.61
CA ILE A 585 -1.35 -11.98 29.80
C ILE A 585 -1.19 -10.77 30.72
N SER A 586 -0.20 -10.82 31.61
CA SER A 586 0.10 -9.73 32.54
C SER A 586 1.59 -9.54 32.78
N HIS A 587 1.99 -8.29 32.99
CA HIS A 587 3.32 -7.88 33.46
C HIS A 587 3.16 -6.68 34.40
N GLY A 588 3.61 -6.81 35.65
CA GLY A 588 3.39 -5.78 36.66
C GLY A 588 1.89 -5.50 36.87
N GLU A 589 1.47 -4.25 36.66
CA GLU A 589 0.07 -3.82 36.75
C GLU A 589 -0.69 -3.95 35.42
N TYR A 590 0.00 -4.24 34.30
CA TYR A 590 -0.61 -4.35 32.99
C TYR A 590 -1.22 -5.74 32.79
N LEU A 591 -2.44 -5.78 32.27
CA LEU A 591 -3.20 -6.99 31.97
C LEU A 591 -3.93 -6.80 30.63
N GLU A 592 -3.84 -7.79 29.75
CA GLU A 592 -4.62 -7.85 28.52
C GLU A 592 -5.22 -9.25 28.32
N SER A 593 -6.44 -9.32 27.79
CA SER A 593 -7.16 -10.57 27.56
C SER A 593 -7.65 -10.67 26.12
N LYS A 594 -7.49 -11.84 25.48
CA LYS A 594 -8.00 -12.06 24.11
C LYS A 594 -8.66 -13.42 23.95
N LYS A 595 -9.50 -13.54 22.92
CA LYS A 595 -10.28 -14.74 22.58
C LYS A 595 -9.46 -15.72 21.74
N LEU A 596 -9.26 -16.94 22.25
CA LEU A 596 -8.72 -18.06 21.49
C LEU A 596 -9.84 -18.99 21.01
N ILE A 597 -9.75 -19.47 19.78
CA ILE A 597 -10.73 -20.35 19.14
C ILE A 597 -10.03 -21.66 18.77
N LYS A 598 -10.41 -22.76 19.41
CA LYS A 598 -10.01 -24.13 19.05
C LYS A 598 -11.09 -24.70 18.12
N ARG A 599 -10.70 -25.16 16.94
CA ARG A 599 -11.58 -25.74 15.91
C ARG A 599 -11.65 -27.24 15.99
#